data_AF-A0A8E0RKD7-F1
#
_entry.id   AF-A0A8E0RKD7-F1
#
_cell.length_a   1.000
_cell.length_b   1.000
_cell.length_c   1.000
_cell.angle_alpha   90.00
_cell.angle_beta   90.00
_cell.angle_gamma   90.00
#
_symmetry.space_group_name_H-M   'P 1'
#
loop_
_entity.id
_entity.type
_entity.pdbx_description
1 polymer ?
#
loop_
_entity_poly.entity_id
_entity_poly.type
_entity_poly.pdbx_seq_one_letter_code
_entity_poly.pdbx_strand_id
1 'polypeptide(L)'
;MCGIGDLLPVILLSLLLSWCNLSSQFTTERIYDETHSPLIKRDVDDSARKSSGLALPKSDCFKYRYPPGVSDPCENYKCAFQAWCVPSKDFLRPTCVCYSACYDVGDSEDKGPVCGSNGQDYASVCHLRREACTMMTDIEVKYRGKCGE
;
A
#
# COMPACT_ATOMS: atom_id res chain seq x y z
N MET A 1 -8.89 22.21 62.94
CA MET A 1 -7.89 21.44 63.74
C MET A 1 -7.48 20.29 62.82
N CYS A 2 -6.28 20.22 62.24
CA CYS A 2 -4.95 20.43 62.81
C CYS A 2 -4.13 21.51 62.07
N GLY A 3 -3.56 22.47 62.84
CA GLY A 3 -2.20 22.94 62.57
C GLY A 3 -1.21 21.93 63.19
N ILE A 4 0.10 22.03 63.13
CA ILE A 4 1.09 23.08 62.84
C ILE A 4 2.31 22.28 62.32
N GLY A 5 3.01 22.67 61.27
CA GLY A 5 4.28 23.38 61.45
C GLY A 5 5.40 22.76 60.62
N ASP A 6 6.31 23.64 60.19
CA ASP A 6 7.72 23.38 59.90
C ASP A 6 8.17 23.05 58.46
N LEU A 7 8.31 24.14 57.70
CA LEU A 7 9.61 24.67 57.23
C LEU A 7 10.63 23.66 56.67
N LEU A 8 10.47 23.31 55.39
CA LEU A 8 11.58 23.09 54.45
C LEU A 8 11.17 23.61 53.05
N PRO A 9 12.12 24.08 52.21
CA PRO A 9 12.07 25.47 51.75
C PRO A 9 11.36 25.65 50.40
N VAL A 10 10.58 26.72 50.33
CA VAL A 10 9.99 27.32 49.11
C VAL A 10 11.04 27.73 48.05
N ILE A 11 12.33 27.50 48.32
CA ILE A 11 13.47 27.76 47.44
C ILE A 11 13.63 26.64 46.38
N LEU A 12 13.09 25.44 46.60
CA LEU A 12 13.11 24.37 45.60
C LEU A 12 12.05 24.53 44.49
N LEU A 13 11.00 25.32 44.73
CA LEU A 13 9.96 25.58 43.72
C LEU A 13 10.31 26.76 42.80
N SER A 14 11.09 27.73 43.28
CA SER A 14 11.59 28.85 42.46
C SER A 14 12.71 28.45 41.51
N LEU A 15 13.48 27.38 41.80
CA LEU A 15 14.43 26.82 40.84
C LEU A 15 13.76 26.01 39.72
N LEU A 16 12.59 25.40 39.97
CA LEU A 16 11.82 24.70 38.93
C LEU A 16 11.03 25.66 38.04
N LEU A 17 10.58 26.81 38.56
CA LEU A 17 9.88 27.83 37.77
C LEU A 17 10.82 28.73 36.95
N SER A 18 12.11 28.82 37.30
CA SER A 18 13.13 29.42 36.43
C SER A 18 13.54 28.53 35.26
N TRP A 19 13.22 27.22 35.29
CA TRP A 19 13.44 26.28 34.19
C TRP A 19 12.25 26.23 33.21
N CYS A 20 11.06 26.65 33.63
CA CYS A 20 9.88 26.70 32.77
C CYS A 20 9.80 27.99 31.94
N ASN A 21 10.62 29.01 32.28
CA ASN A 21 10.63 30.33 31.63
C ASN A 21 11.83 30.55 30.69
N LEU A 22 12.47 29.47 30.21
CA LEU A 22 13.45 29.51 29.11
C LEU A 22 12.94 28.78 27.85
N SER A 23 11.71 28.27 27.87
CA SER A 23 11.16 27.45 26.77
C SER A 23 10.26 28.22 25.80
N SER A 24 10.11 29.54 25.97
CA SER A 24 9.14 30.32 25.21
C SER A 24 9.68 31.66 24.74
N GLN A 25 10.71 31.63 23.88
CA GLN A 25 10.89 32.47 22.68
C GLN A 25 12.33 32.39 22.18
N PHE A 26 12.61 31.55 21.18
CA PHE A 26 13.38 31.96 19.99
C PHE A 26 13.40 30.86 18.93
N THR A 27 12.80 31.19 17.78
CA THR A 27 13.20 30.85 16.41
C THR A 27 13.69 29.44 16.09
N THR A 28 12.85 28.73 15.33
CA THR A 28 13.16 27.88 14.18
C THR A 28 14.65 27.76 13.82
N GLU A 29 15.36 26.79 14.39
CA GLU A 29 16.58 26.26 13.79
C GLU A 29 16.60 24.73 13.81
N ARG A 30 16.98 24.26 12.63
CA ARG A 30 16.86 22.94 12.07
C ARG A 30 18.21 22.28 12.28
N ILE A 31 18.38 21.45 13.32
CA ILE A 31 19.60 20.66 13.53
C ILE A 31 19.21 19.27 14.05
N TYR A 32 18.89 18.36 13.14
CA TYR A 32 19.21 16.94 13.32
C TYR A 32 20.37 16.67 12.36
N ASP A 33 21.46 16.21 12.95
CA ASP A 33 22.84 16.23 12.46
C ASP A 33 23.10 15.28 11.29
N GLU A 34 23.87 15.78 10.33
CA GLU A 34 24.51 15.03 9.24
C GLU A 34 25.75 14.30 9.78
N THR A 35 25.66 12.99 10.00
CA THR A 35 26.84 12.13 9.90
C THR A 35 26.58 10.96 8.95
N HIS A 36 27.06 11.21 7.75
CA HIS A 36 27.06 10.34 6.59
C HIS A 36 28.31 9.43 6.65
N SER A 37 28.13 8.10 6.65
CA SER A 37 29.02 7.10 6.01
C SER A 37 28.62 5.65 6.33
N PRO A 38 28.91 4.65 5.47
CA PRO A 38 28.52 4.52 4.06
C PRO A 38 27.95 3.10 3.76
N LEU A 39 27.64 2.80 2.49
CA LEU A 39 27.21 1.50 1.88
C LEU A 39 25.69 1.22 2.03
N ILE A 40 24.79 1.36 1.05
CA ILE A 40 24.88 1.35 -0.41
C ILE A 40 23.89 2.40 -0.93
N LYS A 41 24.36 3.63 -1.14
CA LYS A 41 23.76 4.47 -2.17
C LYS A 41 24.29 3.90 -3.47
N ARG A 42 23.43 3.21 -4.23
CA ARG A 42 23.69 3.13 -5.66
C ARG A 42 23.29 4.49 -6.18
N ASP A 43 24.25 5.41 -6.15
CA ASP A 43 24.26 6.52 -7.07
C ASP A 43 24.04 5.91 -8.45
N VAL A 44 22.88 6.21 -9.04
CA VAL A 44 22.66 5.90 -10.45
C VAL A 44 23.49 6.92 -11.19
N ASP A 45 24.76 6.58 -11.40
CA ASP A 45 25.65 7.32 -12.28
C ASP A 45 25.03 7.34 -13.68
N ASP A 46 24.45 8.48 -14.03
CA ASP A 46 23.77 8.77 -15.30
C ASP A 46 24.75 8.95 -16.48
N SER A 47 25.86 8.20 -16.49
CA SER A 47 26.92 8.39 -17.51
C SER A 47 27.50 7.12 -18.11
N ALA A 48 26.97 5.94 -17.82
CA ALA A 48 27.38 4.73 -18.56
C ALA A 48 26.31 3.63 -18.61
N ARG A 49 25.22 3.86 -19.35
CA ARG A 49 24.54 2.75 -20.01
C ARG A 49 23.96 3.12 -21.37
N LYS A 50 24.83 3.11 -22.36
CA LYS A 50 24.45 2.88 -23.76
C LYS A 50 24.01 1.42 -23.91
N SER A 51 22.81 1.10 -23.46
CA SER A 51 22.07 -0.10 -23.88
C SER A 51 20.60 0.30 -24.00
N SER A 52 20.16 0.48 -25.24
CA SER A 52 18.77 0.33 -25.69
C SER A 52 17.71 0.65 -24.64
N GLY A 53 17.20 1.88 -24.65
CA GLY A 53 16.17 2.34 -23.72
C GLY A 53 15.02 1.35 -23.61
N LEU A 54 14.85 0.78 -22.43
CA LEU A 54 13.65 0.06 -22.04
C LEU A 54 12.98 0.94 -20.98
N ALA A 55 12.02 1.75 -21.41
CA ALA A 55 11.07 2.35 -20.48
C ALA A 55 10.44 1.19 -19.70
N LEU A 56 10.61 1.16 -18.38
CA LEU A 56 9.89 0.19 -17.55
C LEU A 56 8.40 0.48 -17.70
N PRO A 57 7.60 -0.47 -18.23
CA PRO A 57 6.17 -0.27 -18.32
C PRO A 57 5.61 -0.18 -16.90
N LYS A 58 4.63 0.71 -16.69
CA LYS A 58 3.91 0.90 -15.41
C LYS A 58 3.35 -0.39 -14.78
N SER A 59 3.36 -1.51 -15.51
CA SER A 59 2.88 -2.84 -15.11
C SER A 59 3.86 -3.67 -14.27
N ASP A 60 5.12 -3.27 -14.13
CA ASP A 60 6.13 -4.16 -13.51
C ASP A 60 6.13 -4.16 -11.97
N CYS A 61 5.38 -3.25 -11.33
CA CYS A 61 5.26 -3.20 -9.86
C CYS A 61 4.44 -4.34 -9.23
N PHE A 62 3.79 -5.20 -10.03
CA PHE A 62 2.99 -6.33 -9.51
C PHE A 62 3.53 -7.70 -9.90
N LYS A 63 4.73 -7.77 -10.49
CA LYS A 63 5.30 -9.04 -10.93
C LYS A 63 5.94 -9.79 -9.76
N TYR A 64 5.52 -11.03 -9.55
CA TYR A 64 6.19 -11.94 -8.61
C TYR A 64 7.64 -12.17 -9.05
N ARG A 65 8.57 -12.15 -8.09
CA ARG A 65 9.97 -12.49 -8.33
C ARG A 65 10.19 -13.98 -8.09
N TYR A 66 10.36 -14.73 -9.16
CA TYR A 66 10.59 -16.18 -9.12
C TYR A 66 12.09 -16.53 -9.02
N PRO A 67 12.46 -17.62 -8.34
CA PRO A 67 13.82 -18.18 -8.37
C PRO A 67 14.25 -18.59 -9.79
N PRO A 68 15.56 -18.67 -10.08
CA PRO A 68 16.05 -19.17 -11.37
C PRO A 68 15.51 -20.57 -11.67
N GLY A 69 15.02 -20.78 -12.90
CA GLY A 69 14.47 -22.07 -13.34
C GLY A 69 13.02 -22.34 -12.95
N VAL A 70 12.34 -21.38 -12.30
CA VAL A 70 10.90 -21.46 -12.00
C VAL A 70 10.14 -20.49 -12.91
N SER A 71 9.16 -21.00 -13.66
CA SER A 71 8.23 -20.19 -14.47
C SER A 71 7.01 -19.77 -13.66
N ASP A 72 6.30 -18.74 -14.11
CA ASP A 72 5.07 -18.28 -13.47
C ASP A 72 3.97 -19.36 -13.60
N PRO A 73 3.50 -19.96 -12.50
CA PRO A 73 2.46 -20.98 -12.56
C PRO A 73 1.08 -20.40 -12.95
N CYS A 74 0.89 -19.08 -12.91
CA CYS A 74 -0.35 -18.41 -13.28
C CYS A 74 -0.40 -17.96 -14.74
N GLU A 75 0.69 -18.04 -15.51
CA GLU A 75 0.78 -17.48 -16.87
C GLU A 75 -0.27 -18.04 -17.84
N ASN A 76 -0.57 -19.34 -17.73
CA ASN A 76 -1.58 -20.02 -18.57
C ASN A 76 -2.69 -20.67 -17.74
N TYR A 77 -2.84 -20.27 -16.48
CA TYR A 77 -3.83 -20.83 -15.58
C TYR A 77 -4.99 -19.85 -15.36
N LYS A 78 -6.20 -20.27 -15.71
CA LYS A 78 -7.42 -19.47 -15.51
C LYS A 78 -8.21 -20.04 -14.34
N CYS A 79 -8.39 -19.22 -13.31
CA CYS A 79 -9.26 -19.55 -12.19
C CYS A 79 -10.74 -19.45 -12.59
N ALA A 80 -11.56 -20.32 -12.00
CA ALA A 80 -13.02 -20.21 -12.11
C ALA A 80 -13.55 -18.99 -11.35
N PHE A 81 -14.77 -18.58 -11.68
CA PHE A 81 -15.54 -17.58 -10.94
C PHE A 81 -14.81 -16.23 -10.76
N GLN A 82 -14.04 -15.81 -11.77
CA GLN A 82 -13.27 -14.56 -11.76
C GLN A 82 -12.27 -14.44 -10.57
N ALA A 83 -11.86 -15.55 -9.95
CA ALA A 83 -10.88 -15.52 -8.89
C ALA A 83 -9.50 -15.09 -9.41
N TRP A 84 -8.69 -14.48 -8.54
CA TRP A 84 -7.34 -14.07 -8.88
C TRP A 84 -6.37 -15.23 -8.70
N CYS A 85 -5.50 -15.47 -9.68
CA CYS A 85 -4.43 -16.47 -9.57
C CYS A 85 -3.22 -15.87 -8.86
N VAL A 86 -2.80 -16.51 -7.77
CA VAL A 86 -1.50 -16.26 -7.12
C VAL A 86 -0.65 -17.53 -7.15
N PRO A 87 0.68 -17.42 -7.26
CA PRO A 87 1.56 -18.55 -7.02
C PRO A 87 1.43 -19.02 -5.56
N SER A 88 1.53 -20.32 -5.38
CA SER A 88 1.70 -20.96 -4.07
C SER A 88 3.00 -20.51 -3.38
N LYS A 89 3.11 -20.78 -2.07
CA LYS A 89 4.31 -20.42 -1.28
C LYS A 89 5.60 -21.04 -1.83
N ASP A 90 5.47 -22.20 -2.47
CA ASP A 90 6.54 -22.94 -3.13
C ASP A 90 6.83 -22.46 -4.58
N PHE A 91 6.01 -21.55 -5.12
CA PHE A 91 6.06 -21.04 -6.51
C PHE A 91 5.83 -22.08 -7.61
N LEU A 92 5.49 -23.33 -7.27
CA LEU A 92 5.34 -24.41 -8.25
C LEU A 92 3.92 -24.60 -8.77
N ARG A 93 2.92 -24.07 -8.06
CA ARG A 93 1.50 -24.32 -8.34
C ARG A 93 0.68 -23.03 -8.34
N PRO A 94 -0.34 -22.93 -9.21
CA PRO A 94 -1.31 -21.84 -9.17
C PRO A 94 -2.28 -22.04 -8.00
N THR A 95 -2.68 -20.94 -7.37
CA THR A 95 -3.68 -20.91 -6.29
C THR A 95 -4.71 -19.83 -6.61
N CYS A 96 -5.99 -20.17 -6.56
CA CYS A 96 -7.08 -19.23 -6.81
C CYS A 96 -7.58 -18.63 -5.51
N VAL A 97 -7.63 -17.30 -5.44
CA VAL A 97 -8.10 -16.57 -4.27
C VAL A 97 -9.13 -15.51 -4.67
N CYS A 98 -10.15 -15.34 -3.84
CA CYS A 98 -11.13 -14.27 -4.03
C CYS A 98 -10.57 -12.93 -3.57
N TYR A 99 -11.08 -11.85 -4.16
CA TYR A 99 -10.82 -10.49 -3.70
C TYR A 99 -11.36 -10.29 -2.29
N SER A 100 -10.50 -9.91 -1.34
CA SER A 100 -10.91 -9.64 0.04
C SER A 100 -11.52 -8.24 0.21
N ALA A 101 -10.99 -7.28 -0.54
CA ALA A 101 -11.44 -5.89 -0.58
C ALA A 101 -11.22 -5.31 -1.97
N CYS A 102 -11.95 -4.23 -2.27
CA CYS A 102 -11.82 -3.48 -3.50
C CYS A 102 -11.41 -2.05 -3.17
N TYR A 103 -10.40 -1.55 -3.87
CA TYR A 103 -9.88 -0.21 -3.68
C TYR A 103 -10.01 0.56 -4.99
N ASP A 104 -10.94 1.51 -5.04
CA ASP A 104 -11.16 2.36 -6.20
C ASP A 104 -10.23 3.58 -6.13
N VAL A 105 -8.93 3.35 -6.40
CA VAL A 105 -7.89 4.38 -6.29
C VAL A 105 -7.69 5.10 -7.62
N GLY A 106 -7.77 6.44 -7.59
CA GLY A 106 -7.40 7.31 -8.72
C GLY A 106 -8.08 6.97 -10.04
N ASP A 107 -7.26 6.72 -11.06
CA ASP A 107 -7.65 6.49 -12.45
C ASP A 107 -7.52 5.01 -12.84
N SER A 108 -7.67 4.09 -11.87
CA SER A 108 -7.56 2.66 -12.13
C SER A 108 -8.53 2.20 -13.22
N GLU A 109 -8.06 1.38 -14.17
CA GLU A 109 -8.87 0.86 -15.28
C GLU A 109 -10.10 0.09 -14.80
N ASP A 110 -10.03 -0.55 -13.64
CA ASP A 110 -11.13 -1.33 -13.07
C ASP A 110 -12.19 -0.48 -12.37
N LYS A 111 -11.98 0.84 -12.24
CA LYS A 111 -12.89 1.78 -11.58
C LYS A 111 -14.14 2.07 -12.42
N GLY A 112 -15.22 2.39 -11.72
CA GLY A 112 -16.48 2.88 -12.32
C GLY A 112 -17.50 1.77 -12.55
N PRO A 113 -18.78 2.13 -12.72
CA PRO A 113 -19.86 1.16 -12.74
C PRO A 113 -19.75 0.21 -13.94
N VAL A 114 -20.16 -1.04 -13.72
CA VAL A 114 -20.26 -2.06 -14.77
C VAL A 114 -21.55 -2.85 -14.65
N CYS A 115 -22.09 -3.27 -15.78
CA CYS A 115 -23.22 -4.18 -15.85
C CYS A 115 -22.69 -5.62 -15.95
N GLY A 116 -23.12 -6.50 -15.05
CA GLY A 116 -22.79 -7.92 -15.07
C GLY A 116 -23.62 -8.70 -16.11
N SER A 117 -23.12 -9.88 -16.49
CA SER A 117 -23.83 -10.84 -17.35
C SER A 117 -25.15 -11.32 -16.72
N ASN A 118 -25.26 -11.25 -15.39
CA ASN A 118 -26.47 -11.52 -14.62
C ASN A 118 -27.48 -10.36 -14.63
N GLY A 119 -27.19 -9.25 -15.32
CA GLY A 119 -28.08 -8.08 -15.41
C GLY A 119 -28.08 -7.18 -14.17
N GLN A 120 -27.09 -7.33 -13.28
CA GLN A 120 -26.93 -6.54 -12.07
C GLN A 120 -25.82 -5.49 -12.22
N ASP A 121 -26.00 -4.34 -11.56
CA ASP A 121 -25.00 -3.29 -11.48
C ASP A 121 -23.95 -3.59 -10.41
N TYR A 122 -22.69 -3.31 -10.75
CA TYR A 122 -21.56 -3.38 -9.82
C TYR A 122 -20.80 -2.05 -9.82
N ALA A 123 -20.33 -1.63 -8.63
CA ALA A 123 -19.62 -0.36 -8.46
C ALA A 123 -18.29 -0.29 -9.23
N SER A 124 -17.62 -1.43 -9.40
CA SER A 124 -16.38 -1.57 -10.16
C SER A 124 -16.15 -3.03 -10.57
N VAL A 125 -15.21 -3.29 -11.48
CA VAL A 125 -14.89 -4.66 -11.93
C VAL A 125 -14.47 -5.54 -10.76
N CYS A 126 -13.73 -4.98 -9.79
CA CYS A 126 -13.32 -5.71 -8.58
C CYS A 126 -14.54 -6.22 -7.79
N HIS A 127 -15.58 -5.40 -7.62
CA HIS A 127 -16.78 -5.78 -6.87
C HIS A 127 -17.51 -6.95 -7.55
N LEU A 128 -17.61 -6.93 -8.88
CA LEU A 128 -18.16 -8.04 -9.66
C LEU A 128 -17.34 -9.32 -9.46
N ARG A 129 -16.02 -9.25 -9.64
CA ARG A 129 -15.14 -10.43 -9.49
C ARG A 129 -15.18 -11.00 -8.07
N ARG A 130 -15.28 -10.14 -7.06
CA ARG A 130 -15.43 -10.54 -5.66
C ARG A 130 -16.72 -11.33 -5.44
N GLU A 131 -17.85 -10.82 -5.91
CA GLU A 131 -19.13 -11.50 -5.78
C GLU A 131 -19.12 -12.85 -6.53
N ALA A 132 -18.71 -12.84 -7.80
CA ALA A 132 -18.58 -14.04 -8.62
C ALA A 132 -17.79 -15.14 -7.89
N CYS A 133 -16.62 -14.79 -7.35
CA CYS A 133 -15.74 -15.73 -6.67
C CYS A 133 -16.32 -16.23 -5.35
N THR A 134 -16.83 -15.33 -4.52
CA THR A 134 -17.34 -15.69 -3.17
C THR A 134 -18.64 -16.48 -3.23
N MET A 135 -19.49 -16.21 -4.22
CA MET A 135 -20.76 -16.92 -4.42
C MET A 135 -20.59 -18.15 -5.32
N MET A 136 -19.41 -18.38 -5.91
CA MET A 136 -19.13 -19.45 -6.88
C MET A 136 -20.12 -19.42 -8.05
N THR A 137 -20.39 -18.22 -8.56
CA THR A 137 -21.29 -17.98 -9.70
C THR A 137 -20.51 -17.41 -10.88
N ASP A 138 -20.84 -17.86 -12.08
CA ASP A 138 -20.19 -17.38 -13.29
C ASP A 138 -20.80 -16.06 -13.74
N ILE A 139 -20.14 -14.96 -13.36
CA ILE A 139 -20.55 -13.60 -13.68
C ILE A 139 -19.39 -12.93 -14.39
N GLU A 140 -19.67 -12.37 -15.57
CA GLU A 140 -18.70 -11.63 -16.38
C GLU A 140 -19.17 -10.18 -16.54
N VAL A 141 -18.25 -9.27 -16.85
CA VAL A 141 -18.62 -7.91 -17.24
C VAL A 141 -19.29 -7.99 -18.61
N LYS A 142 -20.56 -7.58 -18.69
CA LYS A 142 -21.29 -7.47 -19.96
C LYS A 142 -20.89 -6.20 -20.71
N TYR A 143 -20.86 -5.07 -20.00
CA TYR A 143 -20.37 -3.77 -20.49
C TYR A 143 -20.07 -2.81 -19.33
N ARG A 144 -19.35 -1.73 -19.62
CA ARG A 144 -19.11 -0.63 -18.66
C ARG A 144 -20.29 0.35 -18.68
N GLY A 145 -20.63 0.91 -17.52
CA GLY A 145 -21.87 1.68 -17.31
C GLY A 145 -22.88 0.88 -16.48
N LYS A 146 -24.06 1.46 -16.25
CA LYS A 146 -25.14 0.76 -15.55
C LYS A 146 -25.96 -0.07 -16.52
N CYS A 147 -26.56 -1.15 -16.03
CA CYS A 147 -27.48 -1.98 -16.79
C CYS A 147 -28.69 -1.15 -17.27
N GLY A 148 -29.09 -1.37 -18.53
CA GLY A 148 -30.23 -0.66 -19.15
C GLY A 148 -29.94 0.75 -19.67
N GLU A 149 -28.68 1.22 -19.60
CA GLU A 149 -28.19 2.38 -20.37
C GLU A 149 -27.92 2.04 -21.84
#